data_AF-W7MWM9-F1
#
_entry.id   AF-W7MWM9-F1
#
_cell.length_a   1.000
_cell.length_b   1.000
_cell.length_c   1.000
_cell.angle_alpha   90.00
_cell.angle_beta   90.00
_cell.angle_gamma   90.00
#
_symmetry.space_group_name_H-M   'P 1'
#
loop_
_entity.id
_entity.type
_entity.pdbx_description
1 polymer ?
#
loop_
_entity_poly.entity_id
_entity_poly.type
_entity_poly.pdbx_seq_one_letter_code
_entity_poly.pdbx_strand_id
1 'polypeptide(L)'
;MERHNQIVQDVADKIRDFYKLQQPYRLFYGPSSSTRPRHGSDSTIIDISMLSQVICVDTAQRICLVEPNVPMDRLVEATMPYPR
;
A
#
# COMPACT_ATOMS: atom_id res chain seq x y z
N MET A 1 -0.51 -0.68 13.91
CA MET A 1 -0.71 -2.07 13.47
C MET A 1 -2.16 -2.48 13.30
N GLU A 2 -3.07 -2.18 14.23
CA GLU A 2 -4.49 -2.59 14.09
C GLU A 2 -5.20 -2.09 12.82
N ARG A 3 -5.07 -0.79 12.52
CA ARG A 3 -5.64 -0.20 11.30
C ARG A 3 -5.07 -0.83 10.02
N HIS A 4 -3.77 -1.10 10.00
CA HIS A 4 -3.11 -1.76 8.88
C HIS A 4 -3.66 -3.18 8.68
N ASN A 5 -3.78 -3.96 9.76
CA ASN A 5 -4.34 -5.31 9.70
C ASN A 5 -5.78 -5.33 9.19
N GLN A 6 -6.62 -4.37 9.60
CA GLN A 6 -7.99 -4.26 9.09
C GLN A 6 -8.04 -3.99 7.58
N ILE A 7 -7.17 -3.09 7.09
CA ILE A 7 -7.10 -2.79 5.65
C ILE A 7 -6.57 -4.00 4.87
N VAL A 8 -5.54 -4.68 5.38
CA VAL A 8 -5.00 -5.91 4.76
C VAL A 8 -6.05 -7.02 4.73
N GLN A 9 -6.85 -7.18 5.78
CA GLN A 9 -7.96 -8.13 5.79
C GLN A 9 -9.02 -7.78 4.75
N ASP A 10 -9.47 -6.53 4.68
CA ASP A 10 -10.45 -6.08 3.67
C ASP A 10 -9.95 -6.32 2.23
N VAL A 11 -8.67 -6.02 1.97
CA VAL A 11 -8.02 -6.29 0.68
C VAL A 11 -7.96 -7.79 0.40
N ALA A 12 -7.61 -8.61 1.40
CA ALA A 12 -7.54 -10.06 1.25
C ALA A 12 -8.92 -10.68 0.97
N ASP A 13 -9.98 -10.22 1.64
CA ASP A 13 -11.35 -10.65 1.38
C ASP A 13 -11.79 -10.28 -0.04
N LYS A 14 -11.50 -9.05 -0.49
CA LYS A 14 -11.75 -8.63 -1.88
C LYS A 14 -11.04 -9.51 -2.89
N ILE A 15 -9.74 -9.78 -2.70
CA ILE A 15 -8.96 -10.67 -3.57
C ILE A 15 -9.59 -12.07 -3.59
N ARG A 16 -10.03 -12.56 -2.44
CA ARG A 16 -10.68 -13.87 -2.33
C ARG A 16 -11.98 -13.93 -3.13
N ASP A 17 -12.77 -12.86 -3.13
CA ASP A 17 -14.01 -12.80 -3.92
C ASP A 17 -13.72 -12.67 -5.42
N PHE A 18 -12.73 -11.86 -5.83
CA PHE A 18 -12.28 -11.82 -7.24
C PHE A 18 -11.73 -13.16 -7.72
N TYR A 19 -11.04 -13.89 -6.84
CA TYR A 19 -10.55 -15.24 -7.12
C TYR A 19 -11.70 -16.24 -7.32
N LYS A 20 -12.73 -16.21 -6.46
CA LYS A 20 -13.95 -17.03 -6.64
C LYS A 20 -14.67 -16.71 -7.95
N LEU A 21 -14.71 -15.43 -8.32
CA LEU A 21 -15.32 -14.95 -9.56
C LEU A 21 -14.44 -15.19 -10.80
N GLN A 22 -13.21 -15.73 -10.62
CA GLN A 22 -12.20 -15.93 -11.67
C GLN A 22 -11.96 -14.67 -12.53
N GLN A 23 -12.14 -13.50 -11.93
CA GLN A 23 -12.02 -12.23 -12.64
C GLN A 23 -10.61 -11.65 -12.48
N PRO A 24 -10.03 -11.11 -13.57
CA PRO A 24 -8.75 -10.43 -13.50
C PRO A 24 -8.92 -9.14 -12.70
N TYR A 25 -8.28 -9.06 -11.54
CA TYR A 25 -8.24 -7.86 -10.71
C TYR A 25 -6.95 -7.07 -10.93
N ARG A 26 -6.98 -5.78 -10.62
CA ARG A 26 -5.80 -4.90 -10.64
C ARG A 26 -5.69 -4.14 -9.34
N LEU A 27 -4.45 -3.93 -8.89
CA LEU A 27 -4.14 -3.15 -7.71
C LEU A 27 -3.91 -1.68 -8.11
N PHE A 28 -4.56 -0.77 -7.40
CA PHE A 28 -4.37 0.67 -7.58
C PHE A 28 -3.61 1.24 -6.39
N TYR A 29 -2.39 1.70 -6.68
CA TYR A 29 -1.42 2.22 -5.72
C TYR A 29 -1.52 3.75 -5.57
N GLY A 30 -2.59 4.39 -6.04
CA GLY A 30 -2.65 5.85 -6.12
C GLY A 30 -2.11 6.40 -7.44
N PRO A 31 -2.06 7.73 -7.60
CA PRO A 31 -1.51 8.37 -8.78
C PRO A 31 -0.01 8.12 -8.82
N SER A 32 0.40 7.07 -9.54
CA SER A 32 1.77 7.03 -10.05
C SER A 32 1.93 8.20 -11.02
N SER A 33 3.13 8.76 -11.13
CA SER A 33 3.50 9.83 -12.10
C SER A 33 3.38 9.37 -13.58
N SER A 34 2.52 8.40 -13.86
CA SER A 34 2.20 7.91 -15.17
C SER A 34 0.96 8.65 -15.67
N THR A 35 1.17 9.50 -16.67
CA THR A 35 0.12 10.18 -17.45
C THR A 35 -0.60 9.24 -18.44
N ARG A 36 -0.36 7.93 -18.38
CA ARG A 36 -1.04 6.97 -19.25
C ARG A 36 -2.52 6.86 -18.84
N PRO A 37 -3.47 7.05 -19.77
CA PRO A 37 -4.86 6.78 -19.50
C PRO A 37 -5.02 5.31 -19.12
N ARG A 38 -5.69 5.05 -17.99
CA ARG A 38 -5.95 3.69 -17.51
C ARG A 38 -6.72 2.92 -18.56
N HIS A 39 -6.15 1.83 -19.03
CA HIS A 39 -6.86 0.84 -19.85
C HIS A 39 -7.44 -0.24 -18.96
N GLY A 40 -8.69 -0.12 -18.52
CA GLY A 40 -9.38 -1.19 -17.79
C GLY A 40 -10.68 -0.72 -17.15
N SER A 41 -11.67 -1.61 -17.07
CA SER A 41 -12.94 -1.38 -16.39
C SER A 41 -12.70 -1.11 -14.89
N ASP A 42 -13.21 0.02 -14.39
CA ASP A 42 -13.21 0.42 -12.98
C ASP A 42 -13.77 -0.64 -12.02
N SER A 43 -14.52 -1.62 -12.53
CA SER A 43 -15.19 -2.67 -11.75
C SER A 43 -14.27 -3.64 -11.02
N THR A 44 -13.00 -3.78 -11.41
CA THR A 44 -12.10 -4.83 -10.89
C THR A 44 -10.81 -4.25 -10.31
N ILE A 45 -10.89 -3.02 -9.78
CA ILE A 45 -9.76 -2.31 -9.20
C ILE A 45 -9.85 -2.37 -7.67
N ILE A 46 -8.78 -2.86 -7.05
CA ILE A 46 -8.60 -2.84 -5.60
C ILE A 46 -7.76 -1.63 -5.25
N ASP A 47 -8.38 -0.63 -4.63
CA ASP A 47 -7.70 0.56 -4.12
C ASP A 47 -6.88 0.19 -2.87
N ILE A 48 -5.56 0.35 -2.97
CA ILE A 48 -4.61 0.26 -1.86
C ILE A 48 -3.85 1.56 -1.69
N SER A 49 -4.34 2.65 -2.29
CA SER A 49 -3.69 3.98 -2.27
C SER A 49 -3.57 4.54 -0.86
N MET A 50 -4.50 4.16 0.01
CA MET A 50 -4.57 4.48 1.43
C MET A 50 -3.40 3.90 2.27
N LEU A 51 -2.71 2.85 1.80
CA LEU A 51 -1.60 2.20 2.50
C LEU A 51 -0.27 2.96 2.33
N SER A 52 -0.19 4.19 2.86
CA SER A 52 0.97 5.10 2.70
C SER A 52 1.67 5.48 4.01
N GLN A 53 1.46 4.73 5.09
CA GLN A 53 1.97 5.04 6.43
C GLN A 53 3.25 4.27 6.78
N VAL A 54 4.14 4.92 7.53
CA VAL A 54 5.30 4.26 8.15
C VAL A 54 4.80 3.62 9.45
N ILE A 55 4.99 2.31 9.59
CA ILE A 55 4.45 1.53 10.70
C ILE A 55 5.39 1.58 11.90
N CYS A 56 6.69 1.37 11.67
CA CYS A 56 7.71 1.37 12.71
C CYS A 56 9.08 1.66 12.11
N VAL A 57 9.94 2.34 12.87
CA VAL A 57 11.35 2.54 12.54
C VAL A 57 12.18 1.95 13.69
N ASP A 58 12.74 0.79 13.46
CA ASP A 58 13.60 0.08 14.41
C ASP A 58 15.05 0.54 14.21
N THR A 59 15.47 1.52 15.01
CA THR A 59 16.84 2.08 14.95
C THR A 59 17.92 1.11 15.40
N ALA A 60 17.60 0.22 16.34
CA ALA A 60 18.53 -0.79 16.85
C ALA A 60 18.93 -1.81 15.76
N GLN A 61 17.98 -2.23 14.94
CA GLN A 61 18.21 -3.15 13.82
C GLN A 61 18.44 -2.44 12.48
N ARG A 62 18.21 -1.12 12.43
CA ARG A 62 18.21 -0.30 11.20
C ARG A 62 17.19 -0.80 10.17
N ILE A 63 16.00 -1.18 10.63
CA ILE A 63 14.91 -1.70 9.81
C ILE A 63 13.73 -0.72 9.89
N CYS A 64 13.08 -0.46 8.75
CA CYS A 64 11.84 0.31 8.70
C CYS A 64 10.71 -0.59 8.21
N LEU A 65 9.66 -0.72 9.01
CA LEU A 65 8.41 -1.34 8.59
C LEU A 65 7.54 -0.26 7.95
N VAL A 66 7.32 -0.39 6.65
CA VAL A 66 6.56 0.57 5.84
C VAL A 66 5.46 -0.12 5.06
N GLU A 67 4.38 0.61 4.83
CA GLU A 67 3.35 0.18 3.89
C GLU A 67 3.82 0.28 2.43
N PRO A 68 3.23 -0.52 1.53
CA PRO A 68 3.68 -0.63 0.14
C PRO A 68 3.61 0.67 -0.68
N ASN A 69 2.80 1.65 -0.24
CA ASN A 69 2.64 2.94 -0.93
C ASN A 69 3.27 4.12 -0.18
N VAL A 70 4.23 3.87 0.74
CA VAL A 70 4.96 4.96 1.39
C VAL A 70 5.89 5.63 0.37
N PRO A 71 5.71 6.94 0.06
CA PRO A 71 6.64 7.64 -0.79
C PRO A 71 7.98 7.84 -0.08
N MET A 72 9.06 7.91 -0.87
CA MET A 72 10.42 8.06 -0.33
C MET A 72 10.56 9.29 0.57
N ASP A 73 9.88 10.39 0.24
CA ASP A 73 9.87 11.64 1.03
C ASP A 73 9.43 11.38 2.49
N ARG A 74 8.30 10.69 2.65
CA ARG A 74 7.73 10.35 3.97
C ARG A 74 8.57 9.34 4.74
N LEU A 75 9.26 8.44 4.03
CA LEU A 75 10.25 7.54 4.64
C LEU A 75 11.46 8.32 5.17
N VAL A 76 11.93 9.31 4.42
CA VAL A 76 13.05 10.18 4.84
C VAL A 76 12.64 11.02 6.05
N GLU A 77 11.47 11.67 6.02
CA GLU A 77 10.93 12.40 7.17
C GLU A 77 10.84 11.52 8.43
N ALA A 78 10.37 10.28 8.28
CA ALA A 78 10.24 9.35 9.40
C ALA A 78 11.60 8.86 9.92
N THR A 79 12.66 8.87 9.10
CA THR A 79 14.00 8.40 9.49
C THR A 79 14.94 9.53 9.94
N MET A 80 14.69 10.78 9.53
CA MET A 80 15.43 11.97 9.95
C MET A 80 15.56 12.21 11.47
N PRO A 81 14.53 11.99 12.31
CA PRO A 81 14.64 12.25 13.75
C PRO A 81 15.51 11.23 14.50
N TYR A 82 15.92 10.14 13.85
CA TYR A 82 16.73 9.11 14.49
C TYR A 82 18.23 9.30 14.19
N PRO A 83 19.09 9.38 15.22
CA PRO A 83 20.54 9.47 15.02
C PRO A 83 21.10 8.17 14.44
N ARG A 84 22.12 8.30 13.58
CA ARG A 84 22.83 7.20 12.90
C ARG A 84 23.69 6.36 13.84
#